data_AF-A0A1F6XM36-F1
#
_entry.id   AF-A0A1F6XM36-F1
#
_cell.length_a   1.000
_cell.length_b   1.000
_cell.length_c   1.000
_cell.angle_alpha   90.00
_cell.angle_beta   90.00
_cell.angle_gamma   90.00
#
_symmetry.space_group_name_H-M   'P 1'
#
loop_
_entity.id
_entity.type
_entity.pdbx_description
1 polymer ?
#
loop_
_entity_poly.entity_id
_entity_poly.type
_entity_poly.pdbx_seq_one_letter_code
_entity_poly.pdbx_strand_id
1 'polypeptide(L)'
;MSHFSGGQLNQLGDKLEAAGWSADDVTNLGQASVERLTEIRFSLSKSDIIAAIEVGKTELWRHDDQKTGWVRGRVILKHLTDEGLLGSCADLDELKVIQAKGPEFFRRHKFAGKAIVGWRGVRDDEVPYLVEGGDGVVLGWGRLDFSFGALIPGLRRK
;
A
#
# COMPACT_ATOMS: atom_id res chain seq x y z
N MET A 1 35.16 -16.34 6.23
CA MET A 1 34.50 -17.40 7.01
C MET A 1 33.01 -17.10 7.01
N SER A 2 32.17 -18.04 6.59
CA SER A 2 30.71 -17.83 6.58
C SER A 2 30.20 -17.81 8.03
N HIS A 3 29.43 -16.77 8.39
CA HIS A 3 28.86 -16.58 9.73
C HIS A 3 27.59 -17.42 9.98
N PHE A 4 27.20 -18.27 9.03
CA PHE A 4 25.98 -19.08 9.11
C PHE A 4 26.32 -20.58 9.20
N SER A 5 25.63 -21.29 10.08
CA SER A 5 25.71 -22.75 10.15
C SER A 5 25.04 -23.40 8.93
N GLY A 6 25.46 -24.60 8.55
CA GLY A 6 24.86 -25.33 7.43
C GLY A 6 23.35 -25.52 7.56
N GLY A 7 22.84 -25.68 8.79
CA GLY A 7 21.39 -25.77 9.05
C GLY A 7 20.64 -24.46 8.80
N GLN A 8 21.27 -23.31 9.08
CA GLN A 8 20.67 -22.00 8.80
C GLN A 8 20.60 -21.70 7.30
N LEU A 9 21.61 -22.16 6.54
CA LEU A 9 21.63 -22.00 5.09
C LEU A 9 20.57 -22.87 4.40
N ASN A 10 20.36 -24.10 4.87
CA ASN A 10 19.31 -24.97 4.33
C ASN A 10 17.91 -24.41 4.62
N GLN A 11 17.64 -23.94 5.85
CA GLN A 11 16.36 -23.29 6.17
C GLN A 11 16.10 -22.02 5.37
N LEU A 12 17.16 -21.28 5.02
CA LEU A 12 17.05 -20.10 4.17
C LEU A 12 16.71 -20.51 2.74
N GLY A 13 17.34 -21.56 2.22
CA GLY A 13 17.03 -22.15 0.91
C GLY A 13 15.57 -22.58 0.80
N ASP A 14 15.08 -23.37 1.77
CA ASP A 14 13.70 -23.86 1.79
C ASP A 14 12.67 -22.70 1.79
N LYS A 15 12.98 -21.61 2.51
CA LYS A 15 12.11 -20.42 2.56
C LYS A 15 12.11 -19.62 1.25
N LEU A 16 13.26 -19.55 0.57
CA LEU A 16 13.38 -18.86 -0.71
C LEU A 16 12.64 -19.65 -1.80
N GLU A 17 12.78 -20.98 -1.81
CA GLU A 17 12.05 -21.85 -2.74
C GLU A 17 10.54 -21.80 -2.50
N ALA A 18 10.09 -21.82 -1.23
CA ALA A 18 8.68 -21.66 -0.88
C ALA A 18 8.11 -20.28 -1.27
N ALA A 19 8.96 -19.26 -1.38
CA ALA A 19 8.60 -17.94 -1.89
C ALA A 19 8.64 -17.85 -3.43
N GLY A 20 8.92 -18.96 -4.14
CA GLY A 20 8.97 -19.04 -5.59
C GLY A 20 10.28 -18.56 -6.22
N TRP A 21 11.35 -18.42 -5.43
CA TRP A 21 12.65 -17.99 -5.94
C TRP A 21 13.43 -19.18 -6.49
N SER A 22 13.99 -19.04 -7.68
CA SER A 22 14.86 -20.06 -8.26
C SER A 22 16.29 -19.98 -7.72
N ALA A 23 17.05 -21.07 -7.84
CA ALA A 23 18.47 -21.07 -7.51
C ALA A 23 19.24 -20.00 -8.31
N ASP A 24 18.87 -19.80 -9.57
CA ASP A 24 19.47 -18.78 -10.43
C ASP A 24 19.17 -17.36 -9.92
N ASP A 25 17.96 -17.10 -9.41
CA ASP A 25 17.62 -15.81 -8.80
C ASP A 25 18.50 -15.51 -7.59
N VAL A 26 18.72 -16.51 -6.73
CA VAL A 26 19.55 -16.38 -5.53
C VAL A 26 21.03 -16.18 -5.91
N THR A 27 21.53 -16.91 -6.91
CA THR A 27 22.89 -16.73 -7.45
C THR A 27 23.08 -15.34 -8.06
N ASN A 28 22.10 -14.87 -8.83
CA ASN A 28 22.12 -13.54 -9.43
C ASN A 28 22.09 -12.43 -8.36
N LEU A 29 21.36 -12.62 -7.25
CA LEU A 29 21.43 -11.71 -6.11
C LEU A 29 22.78 -11.76 -5.39
N GLY A 30 23.37 -12.93 -5.21
CA GLY A 30 24.69 -13.09 -4.57
C GLY A 30 25.82 -12.43 -5.36
N GLN A 31 25.65 -12.26 -6.67
CA GLN A 31 26.59 -11.59 -7.57
C GLN A 31 26.28 -10.11 -7.81
N ALA A 32 25.11 -9.63 -7.36
CA ALA A 32 24.71 -8.24 -7.53
C ALA A 32 25.55 -7.30 -6.65
N SER A 33 25.93 -6.14 -7.20
CA SER A 33 26.60 -5.09 -6.42
C SER A 33 25.69 -4.58 -5.29
N VAL A 34 26.28 -4.00 -4.24
CA VAL A 34 25.52 -3.36 -3.15
C VAL A 34 24.56 -2.29 -3.69
N GLU A 35 24.97 -1.55 -4.72
CA GLU A 35 24.11 -0.57 -5.42
C GLU A 35 22.92 -1.25 -6.10
N ARG A 36 23.15 -2.37 -6.81
CA ARG A 36 22.09 -3.11 -7.47
C ARG A 36 21.11 -3.76 -6.48
N LEU A 37 21.61 -4.29 -5.36
CA LEU A 37 20.79 -4.79 -4.25
C LEU A 37 19.99 -3.66 -3.60
N THR A 38 20.56 -2.47 -3.51
CA THR A 38 19.86 -1.28 -3.00
C THR A 38 18.77 -0.83 -3.96
N GLU A 39 19.00 -0.86 -5.28
CA GLU A 39 17.97 -0.61 -6.29
C GLU A 39 16.86 -1.66 -6.28
N ILE A 40 17.21 -2.95 -6.19
CA ILE A 40 16.23 -4.05 -6.10
C ILE A 40 15.39 -3.88 -4.84
N ARG A 41 16.03 -3.65 -3.69
CA ARG A 41 15.34 -3.37 -2.42
C ARG A 41 14.45 -2.13 -2.54
N PHE A 42 14.92 -1.06 -3.17
CA PHE A 42 14.17 0.17 -3.35
C PHE A 42 13.00 0.01 -4.33
N SER A 43 13.16 -0.83 -5.36
CA SER A 43 12.11 -1.20 -6.31
C SER A 43 11.05 -2.07 -5.63
N LEU A 44 11.47 -3.06 -4.83
CA LEU A 44 10.59 -3.88 -4.00
C LEU A 44 9.92 -3.05 -2.89
N SER A 45 10.56 -1.99 -2.39
CA SER A 45 9.96 -1.06 -1.42
C SER A 45 9.05 -0.01 -2.05
N LYS A 46 9.20 0.30 -3.35
CA LYS A 46 8.23 1.16 -4.07
C LYS A 46 6.86 0.49 -4.13
N SER A 47 6.85 -0.84 -4.26
CA SER A 47 5.65 -1.67 -4.08
C SER A 47 5.23 -1.83 -2.62
N ASP A 48 6.10 -1.56 -1.65
CA ASP A 48 5.77 -1.68 -0.22
C ASP A 48 5.16 -0.37 0.33
N ILE A 49 3.83 -0.34 0.35
CA ILE A 49 3.06 0.77 0.89
C ILE A 49 3.36 1.05 2.38
N ILE A 50 3.75 0.03 3.17
CA ILE A 50 4.06 0.19 4.60
C ILE A 50 5.32 1.01 4.76
N ALA A 51 6.39 0.64 4.04
CA ALA A 51 7.64 1.38 4.08
C ALA A 51 7.42 2.85 3.67
N ALA A 52 6.61 3.10 2.64
CA ALA A 52 6.27 4.44 2.21
C ALA A 52 5.52 5.24 3.29
N ILE A 53 4.60 4.62 4.03
CA ILE A 53 3.89 5.23 5.16
C ILE A 53 4.86 5.56 6.30
N GLU A 54 5.73 4.63 6.66
CA GLU A 54 6.69 4.78 7.76
C GLU A 54 7.67 5.92 7.52
N VAL A 55 8.14 6.08 6.28
CA VAL A 55 9.06 7.17 5.90
C VAL A 55 8.36 8.47 5.48
N GLY A 56 7.03 8.56 5.63
CA GLY A 56 6.27 9.76 5.31
C GLY A 56 6.19 10.12 3.82
N LYS A 57 6.42 9.13 2.94
CA LYS A 57 6.30 9.25 1.47
C LYS A 57 4.88 9.00 0.96
N THR A 58 3.90 8.98 1.84
CA THR A 58 2.48 8.96 1.50
C THR A 58 1.76 10.21 2.00
N GLU A 59 0.58 10.44 1.45
CA GLU A 59 -0.35 11.46 1.93
C GLU A 59 -1.80 10.97 1.92
N LEU A 60 -2.59 11.64 2.76
CA LEU A 60 -4.03 11.61 2.72
C LEU A 60 -4.51 12.72 1.79
N TRP A 61 -4.59 12.37 0.51
CA TRP A 61 -5.00 13.27 -0.54
C TRP A 61 -6.53 13.46 -0.54
N ARG A 62 -6.96 14.68 -0.85
CA ARG A 62 -8.36 15.06 -0.97
C ARG A 62 -8.52 15.90 -2.22
N HIS A 63 -9.59 15.65 -2.98
CA HIS A 63 -10.04 16.56 -4.02
C HIS A 63 -10.36 17.93 -3.38
N ASP A 64 -10.18 19.03 -4.11
CA ASP A 64 -10.40 20.37 -3.54
C ASP A 64 -11.83 20.55 -3.02
N ASP A 65 -12.81 20.08 -3.77
CA ASP A 65 -14.22 20.10 -3.35
C ASP A 65 -14.53 19.20 -2.14
N GLN A 66 -13.67 18.21 -1.82
CA GLN A 66 -13.82 17.42 -0.58
C GLN A 66 -13.45 18.24 0.67
N LYS A 67 -12.73 19.35 0.53
CA LYS A 67 -12.31 20.18 1.66
C LYS A 67 -13.46 21.03 2.21
N THR A 68 -14.44 21.35 1.37
CA THR A 68 -15.58 22.22 1.70
C THR A 68 -16.92 21.51 1.63
N GLY A 69 -16.99 20.30 1.07
CA GLY A 69 -18.23 19.56 0.94
C GLY A 69 -18.03 18.07 0.65
N TRP A 70 -19.06 17.49 0.02
CA TRP A 70 -19.13 16.09 -0.33
C TRP A 70 -19.08 15.95 -1.85
N VAL A 71 -18.18 15.11 -2.36
CA VAL A 71 -17.94 14.96 -3.81
C VAL A 71 -18.25 13.54 -4.23
N ARG A 72 -18.98 13.37 -5.34
CA ARG A 72 -19.26 12.02 -5.87
C ARG A 72 -17.97 11.28 -6.19
N GLY A 73 -17.90 10.00 -5.85
CA GLY A 73 -16.73 9.17 -6.10
C GLY A 73 -16.32 9.13 -7.57
N ARG A 74 -17.29 9.09 -8.50
CA ARG A 74 -17.02 9.16 -9.94
C ARG A 74 -16.30 10.45 -10.37
N VAL A 75 -16.61 11.58 -9.73
CA VAL A 75 -15.94 12.86 -10.03
C VAL A 75 -14.49 12.80 -9.57
N ILE A 76 -14.25 12.26 -8.38
CA ILE A 76 -12.89 12.09 -7.84
C ILE A 76 -12.07 11.14 -8.71
N LEU A 77 -12.64 9.97 -9.06
CA LEU A 77 -11.96 8.98 -9.90
C LEU A 77 -11.62 9.56 -11.28
N LYS A 78 -12.56 10.29 -11.89
CA LYS A 78 -12.32 10.98 -13.17
C LYS A 78 -11.15 11.97 -13.04
N HIS A 79 -11.17 12.83 -12.02
CA HIS A 79 -10.09 13.79 -11.78
C HIS A 79 -8.73 13.09 -11.61
N LEU A 80 -8.66 12.04 -10.78
CA LEU A 80 -7.41 11.28 -10.58
C LEU A 80 -6.91 10.61 -11.87
N THR A 81 -7.82 10.18 -12.74
CA THR A 81 -7.48 9.56 -14.03
C THR A 81 -6.96 10.60 -15.01
N ASP A 82 -7.69 11.71 -15.17
CA ASP A 82 -7.34 12.78 -16.12
C ASP A 82 -6.00 13.44 -15.78
N GLU A 83 -5.71 13.62 -14.49
CA GLU A 83 -4.46 14.23 -14.00
C GLU A 83 -3.29 13.21 -13.93
N GLY A 84 -3.50 11.95 -14.34
CA GLY A 84 -2.47 10.90 -14.28
C GLY A 84 -2.06 10.52 -12.85
N LEU A 85 -2.87 10.86 -11.85
CA LEU A 85 -2.57 10.66 -10.43
C LEU A 85 -2.98 9.28 -9.91
N LEU A 86 -3.89 8.59 -10.62
CA LEU A 86 -4.44 7.30 -10.21
C LEU A 86 -3.36 6.24 -9.91
N GLY A 87 -2.28 6.21 -10.69
CA GLY A 87 -1.18 5.25 -10.52
C GLY A 87 -0.43 5.39 -9.18
N SER A 88 -0.49 6.57 -8.56
CA SER A 88 0.13 6.83 -7.25
C SER A 88 -0.79 6.51 -6.07
N CYS A 89 -2.09 6.27 -6.30
CA CYS A 89 -3.04 5.88 -5.27
C CYS A 89 -2.82 4.45 -4.81
N ALA A 90 -3.22 4.16 -3.57
CA ALA A 90 -3.20 2.80 -3.05
C ALA A 90 -4.20 1.91 -3.81
N ASP A 91 -3.87 0.63 -3.96
CA ASP A 91 -4.76 -0.40 -4.48
C ASP A 91 -5.29 -1.33 -3.38
N LEU A 92 -6.10 -2.31 -3.78
CA LEU A 92 -6.73 -3.27 -2.88
C LEU A 92 -5.70 -4.09 -2.08
N ASP A 93 -4.62 -4.54 -2.70
CA ASP A 93 -3.65 -5.40 -2.02
C ASP A 93 -2.81 -4.60 -1.02
N GLU A 94 -2.46 -3.36 -1.38
CA GLU A 94 -1.85 -2.42 -0.45
C GLU A 94 -2.75 -2.12 0.76
N LEU A 95 -4.06 -1.96 0.56
CA LEU A 95 -5.00 -1.82 1.67
C LEU A 95 -5.04 -3.08 2.55
N LYS A 96 -4.99 -4.29 1.99
CA LYS A 96 -4.91 -5.53 2.80
C LYS A 96 -3.63 -5.60 3.63
N VAL A 97 -2.50 -5.18 3.06
CA VAL A 97 -1.22 -5.11 3.78
C VAL A 97 -1.31 -4.13 4.95
N ILE A 98 -1.93 -2.95 4.75
CA ILE A 98 -2.18 -1.98 5.84
C ILE A 98 -3.14 -2.57 6.88
N GLN A 99 -4.22 -3.23 6.45
CA GLN A 99 -5.19 -3.86 7.34
C GLN A 99 -4.52 -4.87 8.29
N ALA A 100 -3.60 -5.69 7.76
CA ALA A 100 -2.87 -6.69 8.53
C ALA A 100 -1.94 -6.10 9.61
N LYS A 101 -1.57 -4.81 9.51
CA LYS A 101 -0.82 -4.12 10.57
C LYS A 101 -1.69 -3.77 11.78
N GLY A 102 -3.01 -3.78 11.64
CA GLY A 102 -3.94 -3.58 12.74
C GLY A 102 -4.12 -2.13 13.19
N PRO A 103 -4.96 -1.91 14.23
CA PRO A 103 -5.43 -0.59 14.63
C PRO A 103 -4.33 0.30 15.20
N GLU A 104 -3.31 -0.27 15.87
CA GLU A 104 -2.20 0.52 16.41
C GLU A 104 -1.41 1.24 15.30
N PHE A 105 -1.12 0.53 14.21
CA PHE A 105 -0.49 1.12 13.03
C PHE A 105 -1.39 2.20 12.42
N PHE A 106 -2.68 1.91 12.27
CA PHE A 106 -3.66 2.84 11.71
C PHE A 106 -3.74 4.15 12.51
N ARG A 107 -3.79 4.05 13.85
CA ARG A 107 -3.77 5.20 14.76
C ARG A 107 -2.47 5.99 14.67
N ARG A 108 -1.32 5.30 14.71
CA ARG A 108 0.02 5.91 14.65
C ARG A 108 0.22 6.76 13.40
N HIS A 109 -0.30 6.31 12.26
CA HIS A 109 -0.12 6.98 10.98
C HIS A 109 -1.26 7.97 10.62
N LYS A 110 -1.96 8.51 11.63
CA LYS A 110 -2.99 9.56 11.51
C LYS A 110 -4.23 9.15 10.71
N PHE A 111 -4.46 7.85 10.53
CA PHE A 111 -5.65 7.34 9.84
C PHE A 111 -6.88 7.25 10.76
N ALA A 112 -6.69 7.35 12.09
CA ALA A 112 -7.78 7.35 13.07
C ALA A 112 -8.93 8.31 12.69
N GLY A 113 -10.17 7.82 12.84
CA GLY A 113 -11.41 8.54 12.55
C GLY A 113 -11.68 8.81 11.06
N LYS A 114 -10.99 8.11 10.15
CA LYS A 114 -11.13 8.31 8.70
C LYS A 114 -11.41 6.98 7.99
N ALA A 115 -12.07 7.09 6.84
CA ALA A 115 -12.16 6.01 5.87
C ALA A 115 -11.13 6.27 4.75
N ILE A 116 -10.04 5.50 4.75
CA ILE A 116 -8.90 5.70 3.84
C ILE A 116 -9.15 4.93 2.54
N VAL A 117 -9.26 5.65 1.43
CA VAL A 117 -9.69 5.10 0.13
C VAL A 117 -8.48 4.71 -0.73
N GLY A 118 -8.54 3.53 -1.35
CA GLY A 118 -7.59 3.05 -2.33
C GLY A 118 -8.12 3.18 -3.75
N TRP A 119 -8.03 4.38 -4.34
CA TRP A 119 -8.62 4.68 -5.65
C TRP A 119 -8.09 3.83 -6.80
N ARG A 120 -6.85 3.30 -6.71
CA ARG A 120 -6.31 2.39 -7.73
C ARG A 120 -6.98 1.02 -7.70
N GLY A 121 -7.62 0.67 -6.59
CA GLY A 121 -8.33 -0.60 -6.39
C GLY A 121 -9.80 -0.57 -6.81
N VAL A 122 -10.27 0.46 -7.53
CA VAL A 122 -11.64 0.52 -8.05
C VAL A 122 -11.95 -0.73 -8.89
N ARG A 123 -13.10 -1.33 -8.65
CA ARG A 123 -13.64 -2.42 -9.46
C ARG A 123 -15.13 -2.21 -9.66
N ASP A 124 -15.60 -2.39 -10.88
CA ASP A 124 -16.99 -2.16 -11.26
C ASP A 124 -17.39 -0.72 -10.89
N ASP A 125 -18.35 -0.56 -9.97
CA ASP A 125 -18.83 0.73 -9.47
C ASP A 125 -18.47 0.98 -7.99
N GLU A 126 -17.45 0.30 -7.49
CA GLU A 126 -17.06 0.36 -6.09
C GLU A 126 -15.56 0.67 -5.92
N VAL A 127 -15.24 1.35 -4.81
CA VAL A 127 -13.87 1.65 -4.39
C VAL A 127 -13.59 1.06 -3.02
N PRO A 128 -12.46 0.38 -2.81
CA PRO A 128 -12.11 -0.19 -1.51
C PRO A 128 -11.62 0.90 -0.57
N TYR A 129 -11.93 0.75 0.72
CA TYR A 129 -11.45 1.64 1.77
C TYR A 129 -11.18 0.89 3.07
N LEU A 130 -10.33 1.47 3.91
CA LEU A 130 -10.08 1.01 5.27
C LEU A 130 -10.69 1.96 6.28
N VAL A 131 -11.35 1.43 7.29
CA VAL A 131 -11.83 2.20 8.44
C VAL A 131 -11.47 1.47 9.73
N GLU A 132 -11.13 2.23 10.75
CA GLU A 132 -10.95 1.68 12.09
C GLU A 132 -12.32 1.33 12.71
N GLY A 133 -12.46 0.12 13.24
CA GLY A 133 -13.69 -0.33 13.90
C GLY A 133 -13.36 -1.18 15.12
N GLY A 134 -13.69 -0.67 16.32
CA GLY A 134 -13.43 -1.35 17.59
C GLY A 134 -11.96 -1.70 17.76
N ASP A 135 -11.68 -3.01 17.81
CA ASP A 135 -10.33 -3.58 18.01
C ASP A 135 -9.60 -3.89 16.69
N GLY A 136 -10.10 -3.43 15.55
CA GLY A 136 -9.55 -3.80 14.24
C GLY A 136 -9.61 -2.70 13.17
N VAL A 137 -9.02 -3.03 12.01
CA VAL A 137 -9.15 -2.27 10.78
C VAL A 137 -10.00 -3.09 9.81
N VAL A 138 -11.09 -2.50 9.33
CA VAL A 138 -12.06 -3.15 8.46
C VAL A 138 -11.86 -2.66 7.03
N LEU A 139 -11.70 -3.61 6.11
CA LEU A 139 -11.75 -3.36 4.67
C LEU A 139 -13.22 -3.38 4.21
N GLY A 140 -13.66 -2.28 3.61
CA GLY A 140 -15.02 -2.11 3.07
C GLY A 140 -14.99 -1.61 1.62
N TRP A 141 -16.18 -1.48 1.04
CA TRP A 141 -16.41 -1.03 -0.34
C TRP A 141 -17.42 0.11 -0.37
N GLY A 142 -17.08 1.19 -1.07
CA GLY A 142 -17.91 2.37 -1.23
C GLY A 142 -18.35 2.54 -2.68
N ARG A 143 -19.63 2.76 -2.93
CA ARG A 143 -20.15 2.98 -4.29
C ARG A 143 -19.67 4.31 -4.84
N LEU A 144 -19.23 4.35 -6.10
CA LEU A 144 -18.73 5.57 -6.75
C LEU A 144 -19.82 6.64 -6.92
N ASP A 145 -21.10 6.26 -6.90
CA ASP A 145 -22.24 7.19 -6.94
C ASP A 145 -22.51 7.86 -5.59
N PHE A 146 -21.91 7.37 -4.50
CA PHE A 146 -21.96 8.04 -3.21
C PHE A 146 -21.00 9.21 -3.16
N SER A 147 -21.25 10.11 -2.21
CA SER A 147 -20.41 11.27 -1.99
C SER A 147 -19.39 10.99 -0.88
N PHE A 148 -18.18 11.50 -1.07
CA PHE A 148 -17.02 11.31 -0.22
C PHE A 148 -16.63 12.68 0.34
N GLY A 149 -16.60 12.83 1.67
CA GLY A 149 -16.29 14.09 2.36
C GLY A 149 -14.85 14.17 2.86
N ALA A 150 -14.54 15.21 3.63
CA ALA A 150 -13.19 15.49 4.15
C ALA A 150 -12.58 14.36 5.02
N LEU A 151 -13.41 13.53 5.67
CA LEU A 151 -12.98 12.38 6.48
C LEU A 151 -12.74 11.11 5.66
N ILE A 152 -12.88 11.19 4.34
CA ILE A 152 -12.76 10.06 3.42
C ILE A 152 -11.67 10.36 2.36
N PRO A 153 -10.40 10.55 2.77
CA PRO A 153 -9.31 10.87 1.86
C PRO A 153 -8.82 9.63 1.09
N GLY A 154 -8.21 9.86 -0.06
CA GLY A 154 -7.44 8.84 -0.78
C GLY A 154 -6.02 8.70 -0.21
N LEU A 155 -5.51 7.47 -0.10
CA LEU A 155 -4.09 7.26 0.20
C LEU A 155 -3.28 7.29 -1.09
N ARG A 156 -2.21 8.11 -1.11
CA ARG A 156 -1.38 8.32 -2.29
C ARG A 156 0.10 8.38 -1.93
N ARG A 157 0.98 7.94 -2.84
CA ARG A 157 2.43 8.16 -2.78
C ARG A 157 2.78 9.57 -3.25
N LYS A 158 3.78 10.19 -2.63
CA LYS A 158 4.36 11.48 -3.03
C LYS A 158 5.57 11.30 -3.94
#